data_AF-A0A920EET0-F1
#
_entry.id   AF-A0A920EET0-F1
#
_cell.length_a   1.000
_cell.length_b   1.000
_cell.length_c   1.000
_cell.angle_alpha   90.00
_cell.angle_beta   90.00
_cell.angle_gamma   90.00
#
_symmetry.space_group_name_H-M   'P 1'
#
loop_
_entity.id
_entity.type
_entity.pdbx_description
1 polymer ?
#
loop_
_entity_poly.entity_id
_entity_poly.type
_entity_poly.pdbx_seq_one_letter_code
_entity_poly.pdbx_strand_id
1 'polypeptide(L)'
;MDIYDPTNSTLQVANSETGIIQQIPQGIYFTDAVQAFGKIFIDFSRFDFEFAAISSHKISGPKGIGALIVKDMNILSSFIKGGGQEFGKRSGTENLMNIEGFAASIEDKLLEINSGKWDEIKSNRDYLEEMILNESQNTKVVGKNTE
;
A
#
# COMPACT_ATOMS: atom_id res chain seq x y z
N MET A 1 -17.54 5.24 -0.63
CA MET A 1 -18.15 4.72 0.61
C MET A 1 -17.96 5.78 1.65
N ASP A 2 -19.03 6.27 2.26
CA ASP A 2 -18.90 7.34 3.24
C ASP A 2 -18.41 6.75 4.57
N ILE A 3 -17.24 7.17 5.01
CA ILE A 3 -16.68 6.81 6.32
C ILE A 3 -17.15 7.86 7.32
N TYR A 4 -18.10 7.47 8.17
CA TYR A 4 -18.71 8.38 9.17
C TYR A 4 -17.82 8.61 10.40
N ASP A 5 -16.96 7.65 10.74
CA ASP A 5 -16.01 7.75 11.86
C ASP A 5 -14.62 7.27 11.42
N PRO A 6 -13.81 8.14 10.78
CA PRO A 6 -12.46 7.80 10.35
C PRO A 6 -11.57 7.27 11.47
N THR A 7 -11.70 7.84 12.67
CA THR A 7 -10.84 7.54 13.84
C THR A 7 -11.02 6.14 14.42
N ASN A 8 -12.03 5.41 13.95
CA ASN A 8 -12.29 4.01 14.30
C ASN A 8 -12.54 3.14 13.05
N SER A 9 -12.08 3.59 11.88
CA SER A 9 -12.30 2.90 10.61
C SER A 9 -11.01 2.46 9.95
N THR A 10 -11.12 1.44 9.10
CA THR A 10 -10.01 0.94 8.28
C THR A 10 -10.35 1.07 6.79
N LEU A 11 -9.38 1.46 5.97
CA LEU A 11 -9.59 1.62 4.53
C LEU A 11 -8.33 1.28 3.73
N GLN A 12 -8.46 0.47 2.69
CA GLN A 12 -7.38 0.23 1.73
C GLN A 12 -7.11 1.48 0.87
N VAL A 13 -5.85 1.83 0.62
CA VAL A 13 -5.51 2.90 -0.33
C VAL A 13 -5.86 2.49 -1.76
N ALA A 14 -5.55 1.25 -2.14
CA ALA A 14 -5.94 0.67 -3.41
C ALA A 14 -6.47 -0.75 -3.20
N ASN A 15 -7.63 -1.05 -3.77
CA ASN A 15 -8.23 -2.37 -3.67
C ASN A 15 -7.39 -3.40 -4.43
N SER A 16 -7.12 -4.56 -3.82
CA SER A 16 -6.25 -5.59 -4.38
C SER A 16 -6.83 -6.37 -5.56
N GLU A 17 -8.14 -6.30 -5.78
CA GLU A 17 -8.85 -7.05 -6.81
C GLU A 17 -9.23 -6.17 -7.98
N THR A 18 -9.79 -4.99 -7.70
CA THR A 18 -10.32 -4.07 -8.72
C THR A 18 -9.34 -2.96 -9.10
N GLY A 19 -8.30 -2.73 -8.29
CA GLY A 19 -7.35 -1.63 -8.49
C GLY A 19 -7.92 -0.24 -8.19
N ILE A 20 -9.17 -0.13 -7.71
CA ILE A 20 -9.78 1.15 -7.35
C ILE A 20 -8.94 1.81 -6.25
N ILE A 21 -8.46 3.01 -6.53
CA ILE A 21 -7.81 3.89 -5.56
C ILE A 21 -8.90 4.60 -4.77
N GLN A 22 -8.75 4.68 -3.45
CA GLN A 22 -9.73 5.27 -2.57
C GLN A 22 -9.18 6.56 -1.96
N GLN A 23 -10.04 7.59 -1.86
CA GLN A 23 -9.71 8.78 -1.09
C GLN A 23 -9.73 8.43 0.40
N ILE A 24 -8.56 8.44 1.02
CA ILE A 24 -8.42 8.19 2.45
C ILE A 24 -8.88 9.43 3.23
N PRO A 25 -9.86 9.31 4.14
CA PRO A 25 -10.29 10.44 4.96
C PRO A 25 -9.19 10.83 5.97
N GLN A 26 -9.13 12.11 6.32
CA GLN A 26 -8.25 12.59 7.39
C GLN A 26 -8.59 11.92 8.72
N GLY A 27 -7.56 11.61 9.50
CA GLY A 27 -7.68 10.95 10.79
C GLY A 27 -8.12 9.49 10.70
N ILE A 28 -7.94 8.81 9.56
CA ILE A 28 -8.26 7.38 9.45
C ILE A 28 -7.45 6.59 10.49
N TYR A 29 -8.08 5.64 11.18
CA TYR A 29 -7.38 4.84 12.18
C TYR A 29 -6.34 3.94 11.53
N PHE A 30 -6.70 3.19 10.50
CA PHE A 30 -5.76 2.31 9.81
C PHE A 30 -5.97 2.35 8.31
N THR A 31 -4.87 2.42 7.57
CA THR A 31 -4.91 2.26 6.12
C THR A 31 -4.00 1.13 5.62
N ASP A 32 -4.55 0.27 4.77
CA ASP A 32 -3.77 -0.74 4.07
C ASP A 32 -3.27 -0.14 2.75
N ALA A 33 -1.98 0.22 2.73
CA ALA A 33 -1.29 0.78 1.59
C ALA A 33 -0.56 -0.28 0.76
N VAL A 34 -0.74 -1.58 1.05
CA VAL A 34 0.06 -2.67 0.49
C VAL A 34 0.03 -2.72 -1.05
N GLN A 35 -1.13 -2.40 -1.65
CA GLN A 35 -1.26 -2.40 -3.11
C GLN A 35 -0.91 -1.06 -3.75
N ALA A 36 -0.95 0.04 -3.00
CA ALA A 36 -0.67 1.37 -3.52
C ALA A 36 0.81 1.76 -3.40
N PHE A 37 1.45 1.39 -2.29
CA PHE A 37 2.85 1.71 -2.00
C PHE A 37 3.78 1.17 -3.10
N GLY A 38 4.70 2.03 -3.57
CA GLY A 38 5.62 1.72 -4.67
C GLY A 38 4.98 1.69 -6.07
N LYS A 39 3.66 1.94 -6.17
CA LYS A 39 2.96 2.09 -7.46
C LYS A 39 2.52 3.54 -7.70
N ILE A 40 2.06 4.19 -6.64
CA ILE A 40 1.79 5.63 -6.62
C ILE A 40 2.67 6.27 -5.55
N PHE A 41 2.92 7.57 -5.70
CA PHE A 41 3.64 8.32 -4.69
C PHE A 41 2.78 8.45 -3.43
N ILE A 42 3.31 8.02 -2.29
CA ILE A 42 2.67 8.15 -0.98
C ILE A 42 3.66 8.82 -0.05
N ASP A 43 3.30 10.01 0.45
CA ASP A 43 4.05 10.71 1.48
C ASP A 43 3.38 10.49 2.84
N PHE A 44 3.87 9.50 3.57
CA PHE A 44 3.38 9.17 4.91
C PHE A 44 3.55 10.31 5.93
N SER A 45 4.40 11.32 5.66
CA SER A 45 4.53 12.50 6.52
C SER A 45 3.37 13.50 6.35
N ARG A 46 2.66 13.43 5.22
CA ARG A 46 1.53 14.32 4.87
C ARG A 46 0.18 13.63 4.96
N PHE A 47 0.17 12.30 5.00
CA PHE A 47 -1.05 11.51 5.14
C PHE A 47 -1.46 11.44 6.62
N ASP A 48 -2.70 11.79 6.93
CA ASP A 48 -3.22 11.77 8.29
C ASP A 48 -3.93 10.44 8.60
N PHE A 49 -3.13 9.46 9.03
CA PHE A 49 -3.59 8.18 9.57
C PHE A 49 -2.94 7.92 10.92
N GLU A 50 -3.51 7.01 11.71
CA GLU A 50 -2.83 6.51 12.91
C GLU A 50 -1.87 5.35 12.60
N PHE A 51 -2.31 4.42 11.74
CA PHE A 51 -1.51 3.31 11.27
C PHE A 51 -1.57 3.13 9.75
N ALA A 52 -0.45 2.77 9.11
CA ALA A 52 -0.44 2.33 7.72
C ALA A 52 0.39 1.05 7.53
N ALA A 53 -0.09 0.11 6.71
CA ALA A 53 0.62 -1.14 6.43
C ALA A 53 1.23 -1.16 5.03
N ILE A 54 2.48 -1.63 4.92
CA ILE A 54 3.18 -1.89 3.66
C ILE A 54 3.83 -3.28 3.66
N SER A 55 4.00 -3.86 2.47
CA SER A 55 4.55 -5.21 2.32
C SER A 55 5.53 -5.27 1.15
N SER A 56 6.71 -5.85 1.41
CA SER A 56 7.83 -5.83 0.46
C SER A 56 7.57 -6.64 -0.81
N HIS A 57 7.02 -7.84 -0.70
CA HIS A 57 6.80 -8.70 -1.86
C HIS A 57 5.73 -8.19 -2.85
N LYS A 58 5.02 -7.10 -2.50
CA LYS A 58 4.07 -6.41 -3.40
C LYS A 58 4.71 -5.29 -4.21
N ILE A 59 5.98 -5.00 -3.91
CA ILE A 59 6.84 -4.07 -4.64
C ILE A 59 8.13 -4.76 -5.14
N SER A 60 8.03 -6.06 -5.44
CA SER A 60 9.13 -6.91 -5.94
C SER A 60 10.28 -7.18 -4.96
N GLY A 61 10.10 -6.88 -3.67
CA GLY A 61 11.08 -7.21 -2.64
C GLY A 61 10.88 -8.58 -1.99
N PRO A 62 11.69 -8.92 -0.97
CA PRO A 62 11.65 -10.21 -0.29
C PRO A 62 10.29 -10.55 0.34
N LYS A 63 9.94 -11.84 0.33
CA LYS A 63 8.77 -12.38 1.05
C LYS A 63 9.07 -12.47 2.55
N GLY A 64 8.03 -12.31 3.37
CA GLY A 64 8.13 -12.42 4.83
C GLY A 64 8.62 -11.16 5.53
N ILE A 65 8.63 -10.01 4.85
CA ILE A 65 8.91 -8.70 5.45
C ILE A 65 7.90 -7.65 4.98
N GLY A 66 7.57 -6.75 5.89
CA GLY A 66 6.69 -5.61 5.71
C GLY A 66 6.91 -4.65 6.88
N ALA A 67 6.20 -3.54 6.88
CA ALA A 67 6.29 -2.56 7.96
C ALA A 67 4.90 -2.01 8.30
N LEU A 68 4.76 -1.64 9.58
CA LEU A 68 3.66 -0.84 10.07
C LEU A 68 4.21 0.56 10.33
N ILE A 69 3.72 1.55 9.60
CA ILE A 69 3.97 2.96 9.85
C ILE A 69 3.02 3.38 10.97
N VAL A 70 3.56 4.03 11.99
CA VAL A 70 2.84 4.38 13.23
C VAL A 70 3.02 5.86 13.50
N LYS A 71 1.91 6.58 13.71
CA LYS A 71 1.95 8.00 14.04
C LYS A 71 2.37 8.24 15.49
N ASP A 72 1.73 7.58 16.46
CA ASP A 72 2.15 7.59 17.86
C ASP A 72 2.44 6.18 18.38
N MET A 73 3.72 5.90 18.63
CA MET A 73 4.15 4.61 19.18
C MET A 73 3.57 4.33 20.57
N ASN A 74 3.10 5.32 21.33
CA ASN A 74 2.53 5.11 22.66
C ASN A 74 1.19 4.38 22.62
N ILE A 75 0.41 4.55 21.56
CA ILE A 75 -0.91 3.92 21.46
C ILE A 75 -0.85 2.49 20.87
N LEU A 76 0.28 2.11 20.26
CA LEU A 76 0.47 0.76 19.73
C LEU A 76 0.80 -0.21 20.86
N SER A 77 -0.06 -1.22 21.05
CA SER A 77 0.22 -2.33 21.96
C SER A 77 1.07 -3.42 21.27
N SER A 78 1.92 -4.10 22.04
CA SER A 78 2.74 -5.20 21.50
C SER A 78 1.95 -6.51 21.45
N PHE A 79 1.77 -7.04 20.25
CA PHE A 79 1.18 -8.38 20.05
C PHE A 79 2.22 -9.48 20.31
N ILE A 80 3.44 -9.33 19.79
CA ILE A 80 4.56 -10.25 20.00
C ILE A 80 5.48 -9.67 21.07
N LYS A 81 5.39 -10.23 22.29
CA LYS A 81 6.19 -9.82 23.46
C LYS A 81 7.53 -10.55 23.52
N GLY A 82 8.52 -9.98 24.22
CA GLY A 82 9.87 -10.54 24.29
C GLY A 82 10.96 -9.49 24.49
N GLY A 83 12.08 -9.67 23.81
CA GLY A 83 13.36 -8.97 24.04
C GLY A 83 13.42 -7.48 23.69
N GLY A 84 12.29 -6.85 23.34
CA GLY A 84 12.23 -5.40 23.16
C GLY A 84 12.64 -4.87 21.78
N GLN A 85 12.82 -5.74 20.78
CA GLN A 85 13.03 -5.34 19.39
C GLN A 85 11.88 -4.46 18.85
N GLU A 86 12.14 -3.70 17.79
CA GLU A 86 11.17 -2.79 17.16
C GLU A 86 10.49 -1.88 18.20
N PHE A 87 11.30 -1.18 19.02
CA PHE A 87 10.84 -0.27 20.08
C PHE A 87 9.95 -0.94 21.14
N GLY A 88 10.14 -2.25 21.36
CA GLY A 88 9.30 -3.06 22.23
C GLY A 88 7.90 -3.34 21.69
N LYS A 89 7.62 -3.04 20.42
CA LYS A 89 6.30 -3.24 19.81
C LYS A 89 6.18 -4.58 19.10
N ARG A 90 7.26 -5.08 18.51
CA ARG A 90 7.27 -6.38 17.81
C ARG A 90 8.58 -7.12 18.13
N SER A 91 8.54 -7.98 19.15
CA SER A 91 9.71 -8.73 19.57
C SER A 91 10.14 -9.80 18.58
N GLY A 92 11.40 -10.22 18.70
CA GLY A 92 12.07 -11.19 17.83
C GLY A 92 13.18 -10.51 17.03
N THR A 93 14.35 -11.16 16.94
CA THR A 93 15.52 -10.62 16.25
C THR A 93 15.17 -10.15 14.83
N GLU A 94 15.60 -8.93 14.51
CA GLU A 94 15.33 -8.26 13.27
C GLU A 94 15.94 -9.03 12.10
N ASN A 95 15.14 -9.24 11.05
CA ASN A 95 15.63 -9.89 9.83
C ASN A 95 16.33 -8.87 8.94
N LEU A 96 17.57 -8.52 9.29
CA LEU A 96 18.35 -7.46 8.64
C LEU A 96 18.44 -7.66 7.11
N MET A 97 18.68 -8.88 6.64
CA MET A 97 18.78 -9.16 5.20
C MET A 97 17.48 -8.83 4.45
N ASN A 98 16.33 -9.20 5.02
CA ASN A 98 15.05 -8.87 4.41
C ASN A 98 14.71 -7.38 4.54
N ILE A 99 15.11 -6.72 5.63
CA ILE A 99 14.93 -5.27 5.81
C ILE A 99 15.71 -4.51 4.72
N GLU A 100 16.99 -4.84 4.52
CA GLU A 100 17.82 -4.25 3.47
C GLU A 100 17.26 -4.53 2.07
N GLY A 101 16.83 -5.77 1.81
CA GLY A 101 16.19 -6.12 0.54
C GLY A 101 14.87 -5.35 0.31
N PHE A 102 14.12 -5.06 1.37
CA PHE A 102 12.94 -4.21 1.28
C PHE A 102 13.33 -2.76 0.97
N ALA A 103 14.34 -2.20 1.64
CA ALA A 103 14.83 -0.85 1.37
C ALA A 103 15.28 -0.67 -0.09
N ALA A 104 16.08 -1.59 -0.62
CA ALA A 104 16.51 -1.57 -2.02
C ALA A 104 15.32 -1.60 -3.00
N SER A 105 14.26 -2.36 -2.68
CA SER A 105 13.04 -2.41 -3.51
C SER A 105 12.27 -1.09 -3.48
N ILE A 106 12.27 -0.38 -2.34
CA ILE A 106 11.64 0.94 -2.22
C ILE A 106 12.39 1.95 -3.09
N GLU A 107 13.72 1.96 -3.05
CA GLU A 107 14.54 2.85 -3.89
C GLU A 107 14.28 2.63 -5.39
N ASP A 108 14.23 1.36 -5.83
CA ASP A 108 13.89 1.00 -7.21
C ASP A 108 12.48 1.48 -7.61
N LYS A 109 11.47 1.27 -6.75
CA LYS A 109 10.11 1.75 -7.05
C LYS A 109 10.03 3.28 -7.13
N LEU A 110 10.81 4.01 -6.33
CA LEU A 110 10.87 5.47 -6.42
C LEU A 110 11.44 5.93 -7.78
N LEU A 111 12.45 5.24 -8.29
CA LEU A 111 12.99 5.51 -9.63
C LEU A 111 11.95 5.20 -10.73
N GLU A 112 11.22 4.10 -10.62
CA GLU A 112 10.14 3.75 -11.56
C GLU A 112 9.02 4.81 -11.57
N ILE A 113 8.58 5.27 -10.39
CA ILE A 113 7.59 6.35 -10.28
C ILE A 113 8.10 7.62 -10.96
N ASN A 114 9.34 8.03 -10.67
CA ASN A 114 9.91 9.27 -11.20
C ASN A 114 10.22 9.21 -12.71
N SER A 115 10.42 8.01 -13.26
CA SER A 115 10.69 7.80 -14.69
C SER A 115 9.42 7.67 -15.55
N GLY A 116 8.23 7.71 -14.94
CA GLY A 116 6.97 7.58 -15.68
C GLY A 116 6.59 6.14 -16.03
N LYS A 117 7.18 5.13 -15.36
CA LYS A 117 6.89 3.70 -15.62
C LYS A 117 5.39 3.39 -15.50
N TRP A 118 4.70 4.06 -14.58
CA TRP A 118 3.27 3.86 -14.35
C TRP A 118 2.39 4.44 -15.47
N ASP A 119 2.86 5.42 -16.23
CA ASP A 119 2.16 5.93 -17.42
C ASP A 119 2.21 4.90 -18.57
N GLU A 120 3.34 4.20 -18.71
CA GLU A 120 3.49 3.08 -19.64
C GLU A 120 2.54 1.92 -19.24
N ILE A 121 2.51 1.55 -17.96
CA ILE A 121 1.62 0.50 -17.44
C ILE A 121 0.15 0.88 -17.65
N LYS A 122 -0.22 2.13 -17.38
CA LYS A 122 -1.56 2.65 -17.64
C LYS A 122 -1.92 2.51 -19.12
N SER A 123 -1.03 2.90 -20.03
CA SER A 123 -1.27 2.79 -21.47
C SER A 123 -1.49 1.34 -21.92
N ASN A 124 -0.69 0.41 -21.39
CA ASN A 124 -0.85 -1.01 -21.67
C ASN A 124 -2.16 -1.59 -21.12
N ARG A 125 -2.57 -1.16 -19.91
CA ARG A 125 -3.85 -1.52 -19.32
C ARG A 125 -5.01 -1.02 -20.18
N ASP A 126 -4.99 0.25 -20.57
CA ASP A 126 -6.06 0.87 -21.37
C ASP A 126 -6.23 0.14 -22.71
N TYR A 127 -5.12 -0.20 -23.36
CA TYR A 127 -5.13 -0.99 -24.59
C TYR A 127 -5.72 -2.40 -24.38
N LEU A 128 -5.34 -3.08 -23.30
CA LEU A 128 -5.89 -4.40 -22.97
C LEU A 128 -7.40 -4.34 -22.71
N GLU A 129 -7.85 -3.35 -21.94
CA GLU A 129 -9.28 -3.15 -21.65
C GLU A 129 -10.08 -2.88 -22.92
N GLU A 130 -9.57 -2.03 -23.82
CA GLU A 130 -10.21 -1.73 -25.11
C GLU A 130 -10.34 -2.99 -25.96
N MET A 131 -9.26 -3.77 -26.11
CA MET A 131 -9.26 -5.01 -26.88
C MET A 131 -10.30 -6.01 -26.33
N ILE A 132 -10.36 -6.20 -25.01
CA ILE A 132 -11.31 -7.14 -24.39
C ILE A 132 -12.76 -6.68 -24.60
N LEU A 133 -13.04 -5.38 -24.47
CA LEU A 133 -14.39 -4.83 -24.64
C LEU A 133 -14.86 -4.84 -26.08
N ASN A 134 -13.95 -4.73 -27.05
CA ASN A 134 -14.28 -4.82 -28.47
C ASN A 134 -14.64 -6.26 -28.89
N GLU A 135 -13.99 -7.27 -28.31
CA GLU A 135 -14.22 -8.68 -28.64
C GLU A 135 -15.42 -9.32 -27.91
N SER A 136 -15.81 -8.79 -26.73
CA SER A 136 -16.87 -9.39 -25.90
C SER A 136 -17.90 -8.36 -25.43
N GLN A 137 -19.13 -8.50 -25.94
CA GLN A 137 -20.25 -7.59 -25.64
C GLN A 137 -20.81 -7.71 -24.21
N ASN A 138 -20.49 -8.78 -23.47
CA ASN A 138 -20.97 -9.00 -22.10
C ASN A 138 -19.89 -8.81 -21.03
N THR A 139 -18.75 -8.21 -21.39
CA THR A 139 -17.68 -7.93 -20.44
C THR A 139 -17.89 -6.58 -19.76
N LYS A 140 -17.66 -6.53 -18.45
CA LYS A 140 -17.64 -5.29 -17.67
C LYS A 140 -16.31 -5.14 -16.95
N VAL A 141 -15.71 -3.96 -17.06
CA VAL A 141 -14.53 -3.58 -16.27
C VAL A 141 -15.01 -2.97 -14.96
N VAL A 142 -14.71 -3.63 -13.84
CA VAL A 142 -15.02 -3.11 -12.51
C VAL A 142 -14.12 -1.92 -12.21
N GLY A 143 -14.69 -0.83 -11.71
CA GLY A 143 -13.92 0.38 -11.39
C GLY A 143 -13.60 1.27 -12.60
N LYS A 144 -14.14 0.97 -13.79
CA LYS A 144 -13.96 1.82 -14.98
C LYS A 144 -14.44 3.26 -14.70
N ASN A 145 -13.60 4.24 -15.02
CA ASN A 145 -13.83 5.68 -14.79
C ASN A 145 -14.02 6.07 -13.32
N THR A 146 -13.53 5.28 -12.37
CA THR A 146 -13.50 5.68 -10.96
C THR A 146 -12.15 6.36 -10.72
N GLU A 147 -12.18 7.60 -10.23
CA GLU A 147 -11.01 8.31 -9.69
C GLU A 147 -10.96 8.19 -8.17
#